data_AF-A0A1J4UKJ1-F1
#
_entry.id   AF-A0A1J4UKJ1-F1
#
_cell.length_a   1.000
_cell.length_b   1.000
_cell.length_c   1.000
_cell.angle_alpha   90.00
_cell.angle_beta   90.00
_cell.angle_gamma   90.00
#
_symmetry.space_group_name_H-M   'P 1'
#
loop_
_entity.id
_entity.type
_entity.pdbx_description
1 polymer ?
#
loop_
_entity_poly.entity_id
_entity_poly.type
_entity_poly.pdbx_seq_one_letter_code
_entity_poly.pdbx_strand_id
1 'polypeptide(L)'
;MTTGSLAIDEFVRLLNNKKRPIAFTAHALERARQRLLPQQVLEQDLSAGRPVAAFEQESDSPSERKFSAYYLQRPGLFHRYVVTLNNVLRVITVMRTSKELQRIVAGDK
;
A
#
# COMPACT_ATOMS: atom_id res chain seq x y z
N MET A 1 4.60 -3.77 -16.55
CA MET A 1 5.79 -4.44 -16.00
C MET A 1 6.08 -3.78 -14.66
N THR A 2 5.98 -4.51 -13.54
CA THR A 2 6.25 -3.98 -12.21
C THR A 2 7.62 -4.51 -11.79
N THR A 3 8.66 -3.71 -11.97
CA THR A 3 10.05 -3.98 -11.59
C THR A 3 10.27 -3.74 -10.09
N GLY A 4 9.37 -4.25 -9.24
CA GLY A 4 9.47 -4.11 -7.79
C GLY A 4 9.93 -5.42 -7.16
N SER A 5 10.94 -5.38 -6.29
CA SER A 5 11.29 -6.49 -5.40
C SER A 5 10.33 -6.54 -4.20
N LEU A 6 10.16 -7.74 -3.61
CA LEU A 6 9.39 -7.90 -2.39
C LEU A 6 10.13 -7.22 -1.23
N ALA A 7 9.59 -6.12 -0.71
CA ALA A 7 10.23 -5.22 0.25
C ALA A 7 9.38 -5.05 1.54
N ILE A 8 8.75 -6.13 2.02
CA ILE A 8 7.85 -6.09 3.19
C ILE A 8 8.56 -5.51 4.41
N ASP A 9 9.69 -6.10 4.81
CA ASP A 9 10.38 -5.71 6.04
C ASP A 9 10.94 -4.31 5.95
N GLU A 10 11.42 -3.90 4.77
CA GLU A 10 11.88 -2.54 4.57
C GLU A 10 10.74 -1.53 4.64
N PHE A 11 9.61 -1.80 3.98
CA PHE A 11 8.44 -0.95 4.03
C PHE A 11 7.90 -0.81 5.46
N VAL A 12 7.79 -1.92 6.20
CA VAL A 12 7.38 -1.92 7.62
C VAL A 12 8.37 -1.15 8.49
N ARG A 13 9.69 -1.34 8.27
CA ARG A 13 10.73 -0.59 8.96
C ARG A 13 10.57 0.91 8.71
N LEU A 14 10.36 1.32 7.46
CA LEU A 14 10.17 2.73 7.11
C LEU A 14 8.94 3.31 7.77
N LEU A 15 7.81 2.60 7.76
CA LEU A 15 6.57 3.02 8.42
C LEU A 15 6.79 3.23 9.93
N ASN A 16 7.44 2.28 10.60
CA ASN A 16 7.61 2.30 12.06
C ASN A 16 8.74 3.23 12.55
N ASN A 17 9.75 3.51 11.73
CA ASN A 17 10.92 4.32 12.14
C ASN A 17 10.56 5.78 12.48
N LYS A 18 9.48 6.31 11.90
CA LYS A 18 9.03 7.68 12.14
C LYS A 18 7.51 7.74 12.08
N LYS A 19 6.86 8.24 13.13
CA LYS A 19 5.44 8.57 13.05
C LYS A 19 5.24 9.68 12.02
N ARG A 20 4.44 9.38 10.99
CA ARG A 20 4.09 10.31 9.92
C ARG A 20 2.58 10.51 9.91
N PRO A 21 2.08 11.73 9.67
CA PRO A 21 0.68 11.91 9.37
C PRO A 21 0.33 11.15 8.08
N ILE A 22 -0.85 10.55 8.04
CA ILE A 22 -1.40 9.91 6.84
C ILE A 22 -2.18 10.97 6.07
N ALA A 23 -1.86 11.16 4.79
CA ALA A 23 -2.56 12.09 3.92
C ALA A 23 -3.11 11.36 2.71
N PHE A 24 -4.41 11.46 2.47
CA PHE A 24 -5.05 10.88 1.30
C PHE A 24 -5.16 11.93 0.19
N THR A 25 -4.81 11.55 -1.05
CA THR A 25 -5.11 12.39 -2.20
C THR A 25 -6.63 12.39 -2.47
N ALA A 26 -7.13 13.39 -3.19
CA ALA A 26 -8.51 13.42 -3.67
C ALA A 26 -8.85 12.14 -4.46
N HIS A 27 -7.92 11.68 -5.30
CA HIS A 27 -8.06 10.43 -6.05
C HIS A 27 -8.21 9.22 -5.10
N ALA A 28 -7.37 9.09 -4.07
CA ALA A 28 -7.48 7.98 -3.11
C ALA A 28 -8.84 7.98 -2.39
N LEU A 29 -9.31 9.15 -1.94
CA LEU A 29 -10.60 9.29 -1.25
C LEU A 29 -11.78 8.94 -2.17
N GLU A 30 -11.76 9.41 -3.42
CA GLU A 30 -12.78 9.05 -4.41
C GLU A 30 -12.81 7.54 -4.66
N ARG A 31 -11.64 6.92 -4.83
CA ARG A 31 -11.51 5.48 -5.06
C ARG A 31 -11.95 4.65 -3.85
N ALA A 32 -11.72 5.14 -2.63
CA ALA A 32 -12.21 4.53 -1.41
C ALA A 32 -13.74 4.62 -1.33
N ARG A 33 -14.32 5.80 -1.61
CA ARG A 33 -15.77 6.01 -1.63
C ARG A 33 -16.48 5.12 -2.65
N GLN A 34 -15.98 5.05 -3.88
CA GLN A 34 -16.51 4.18 -4.94
C GLN A 34 -16.51 2.69 -4.55
N ARG A 35 -15.62 2.29 -3.64
CA ARG A 35 -15.46 0.91 -3.17
C ARG A 35 -16.11 0.63 -1.83
N LEU A 36 -16.80 1.62 -1.26
CA LEU A 36 -17.38 1.54 0.08
C LEU A 36 -16.32 1.11 1.11
N LEU A 37 -15.13 1.72 1.04
CA LEU A 37 -14.06 1.53 2.00
C LEU A 37 -14.05 2.71 2.99
N PRO A 38 -14.39 2.48 4.27
CA PRO A 38 -14.28 3.53 5.28
C PRO A 38 -12.82 3.96 5.45
N GLN A 39 -12.59 5.27 5.56
CA GLN A 39 -11.24 5.81 5.77
C GLN A 39 -10.54 5.19 6.98
N GLN A 40 -11.28 4.91 8.05
CA GLN A 40 -10.80 4.26 9.27
C GLN A 40 -10.12 2.91 9.00
N VAL A 41 -10.64 2.12 8.06
CA VAL A 41 -10.04 0.83 7.67
C VAL A 41 -8.70 1.05 6.97
N LEU A 42 -8.61 2.08 6.12
CA LEU A 42 -7.38 2.42 5.41
C LEU A 42 -6.29 2.90 6.38
N GLU A 43 -6.69 3.73 7.35
CA GLU A 43 -5.80 4.22 8.40
C GLU A 43 -5.34 3.07 9.31
N GLN A 44 -6.22 2.15 9.68
CA GLN A 44 -5.88 0.96 10.46
C GLN A 44 -4.86 0.08 9.73
N ASP A 45 -5.08 -0.21 8.44
CA ASP A 45 -4.14 -0.97 7.61
C ASP A 45 -2.74 -0.33 7.63
N LEU A 46 -2.67 0.99 7.42
CA LEU A 46 -1.40 1.71 7.28
C LEU A 46 -0.70 2.07 8.60
N SER A 47 -1.41 2.06 9.72
CA SER A 47 -0.87 2.43 11.04
C SER A 47 -0.58 1.24 11.96
N ALA A 48 -1.37 0.17 11.83
CA ALA A 48 -1.31 -0.99 12.72
C ALA A 48 -1.26 -2.33 11.97
N GLY A 49 -1.59 -2.34 10.68
CA GLY A 49 -1.57 -3.55 9.86
C GLY A 49 -0.14 -3.97 9.47
N ARG A 50 0.03 -5.27 9.19
CA ARG A 50 1.22 -5.78 8.50
C ARG A 50 0.83 -6.12 7.06
N PRO A 51 1.49 -5.55 6.05
CA PRO A 51 1.22 -5.90 4.67
C PRO A 51 1.67 -7.34 4.39
N VAL A 52 0.91 -8.04 3.56
CA VAL A 52 1.26 -9.37 3.04
C VAL A 52 2.27 -9.31 1.90
N ALA A 53 2.32 -8.17 1.21
CA ALA A 53 3.37 -7.86 0.25
C ALA A 53 3.57 -6.35 0.16
N ALA A 54 4.78 -5.93 -0.13
CA ALA A 54 5.10 -4.57 -0.51
C ALA A 54 6.12 -4.61 -1.64
N PHE A 55 5.96 -3.73 -2.62
CA PHE A 55 6.86 -3.62 -3.76
C PHE A 55 7.26 -2.17 -3.92
N GLU A 56 8.55 -1.91 -3.92
CA GLU A 56 9.06 -0.58 -4.26
C GLU A 56 8.80 -0.30 -5.74
N GLN A 57 8.47 0.95 -6.04
CA GLN A 57 8.25 1.46 -7.38
C GLN A 57 9.16 2.65 -7.62
N GLU A 58 9.45 2.91 -8.89
CA GLU A 58 10.10 4.14 -9.29
C GLU A 58 9.26 5.34 -8.82
N SER A 59 9.95 6.27 -8.18
CA SER A 59 9.39 7.51 -7.67
C SER A 59 9.81 8.64 -8.60
N ASP A 60 8.87 9.52 -8.92
CA ASP A 60 9.14 10.72 -9.72
C ASP A 60 9.99 11.76 -8.93
N SER A 61 10.06 11.62 -7.60
CA SER A 61 10.86 12.48 -6.73
C SER A 61 11.98 11.70 -6.06
N PRO A 62 13.24 12.18 -6.11
CA PRO A 62 14.36 11.54 -5.43
C PRO A 62 14.24 11.58 -3.90
N SER A 63 13.37 12.44 -3.37
CA SER A 63 13.13 12.58 -1.93
C SER A 63 12.00 11.69 -1.39
N GLU A 64 11.25 11.02 -2.27
CA GLU A 64 10.14 10.17 -1.89
C GLU A 64 10.42 8.73 -2.32
N ARG A 65 10.06 7.77 -1.46
CA ARG A 65 10.03 6.35 -1.84
C ARG A 65 8.61 5.92 -2.09
N LYS A 66 8.35 5.27 -3.22
CA LYS A 66 7.00 4.87 -3.64
C LYS A 66 6.84 3.37 -3.48
N PHE A 67 5.72 2.94 -2.91
CA PHE A 67 5.43 1.53 -2.68
C PHE A 67 4.02 1.18 -3.14
N SER A 68 3.88 -0.02 -3.72
CA SER A 68 2.61 -0.74 -3.75
C SER A 68 2.57 -1.70 -2.58
N ALA A 69 1.72 -1.43 -1.58
CA ALA A 69 1.54 -2.26 -0.40
C ALA A 69 0.19 -2.98 -0.44
N TYR A 70 0.17 -4.24 0.00
CA TYR A 70 -1.00 -5.10 -0.07
C TYR A 70 -1.33 -5.62 1.33
N TYR A 71 -2.58 -5.47 1.74
CA TYR A 71 -3.09 -5.89 3.05
C TYR A 71 -4.22 -6.88 2.85
N LEU A 72 -4.28 -7.91 3.70
CA LEU A 72 -5.34 -8.92 3.64
C LEU A 72 -6.64 -8.32 4.18
N GLN A 73 -7.67 -8.27 3.34
CA GLN A 73 -9.01 -7.88 3.77
C GLN A 73 -9.77 -9.11 4.31
N ARG A 74 -9.73 -10.20 3.54
CA ARG A 74 -10.30 -11.52 3.86
C ARG A 74 -9.61 -12.57 2.97
N PRO A 75 -9.72 -13.87 3.26
CA PRO A 75 -9.09 -14.90 2.42
C PRO A 75 -9.37 -14.69 0.92
N GLY A 76 -8.30 -14.53 0.15
CA GLY A 76 -8.36 -14.31 -1.30
C GLY A 76 -8.70 -12.89 -1.77
N LEU A 77 -8.86 -11.92 -0.87
CA LEU A 77 -9.13 -10.52 -1.22
C LEU A 77 -8.22 -9.57 -0.44
N PHE A 78 -7.61 -8.63 -1.15
CA PHE A 78 -6.60 -7.72 -0.63
C PHE A 78 -6.96 -6.26 -0.92
N HIS A 79 -6.63 -5.38 0.02
CA HIS A 79 -6.50 -3.96 -0.23
C HIS A 79 -5.10 -3.70 -0.81
N ARG A 80 -5.03 -3.01 -1.94
CA ARG A 80 -3.78 -2.52 -2.52
C ARG A 80 -3.74 -1.01 -2.38
N TYR A 81 -2.64 -0.52 -1.80
CA TYR A 81 -2.34 0.88 -1.62
C TYR A 81 -1.14 1.23 -2.48
N VAL A 82 -1.22 2.35 -3.19
CA VAL A 82 -0.02 3.01 -3.72
C VAL A 82 0.28 4.19 -2.82
N VAL A 83 1.44 4.19 -2.21
CA VAL A 83 1.84 5.20 -1.21
C VAL A 83 3.20 5.79 -1.55
N THR A 84 3.41 7.04 -1.16
CA THR A 84 4.75 7.62 -1.06
C THR A 84 5.13 7.90 0.39
N LEU A 85 6.40 7.66 0.69
CA LEU A 85 7.00 7.81 2.00
C LEU A 85 8.08 8.88 1.95
N ASN A 86 7.85 9.97 2.68
CA ASN A 86 8.85 10.98 3.02
C ASN A 86 8.57 11.50 4.44
N ASN A 87 8.25 12.78 4.62
CA ASN A 87 7.78 13.35 5.89
C ASN A 87 6.31 13.03 6.20
N VAL A 88 5.55 12.68 5.17
CA VAL A 88 4.14 12.30 5.22
C VAL A 88 4.00 10.92 4.60
N LEU A 89 3.10 10.09 5.11
CA LEU A 89 2.64 8.89 4.40
C LEU A 89 1.49 9.31 3.48
N ARG A 90 1.79 9.53 2.20
CA ARG A 90 0.79 9.97 1.23
C ARG A 90 0.19 8.76 0.52
N VAL A 91 -1.13 8.59 0.63
CA VAL A 91 -1.88 7.54 -0.08
C VAL A 91 -2.35 8.10 -1.42
N ILE A 92 -1.76 7.62 -2.50
CA ILE A 92 -2.05 8.06 -3.87
C ILE A 92 -3.32 7.40 -4.39
N THR A 93 -3.46 6.09 -4.23
CA THR A 93 -4.64 5.35 -4.67
C THR A 93 -4.90 4.11 -3.81
N VAL A 94 -6.16 3.68 -3.79
CA VAL A 94 -6.64 2.49 -3.08
C VAL A 94 -7.42 1.61 -4.05
N MET A 95 -7.10 0.33 -4.05
CA MET A 95 -7.72 -0.68 -4.90
C MET A 95 -8.09 -1.91 -4.08
N ARG A 96 -9.07 -2.68 -4.57
CA ARG A 96 -9.31 -4.06 -4.14
C ARG A 96 -8.77 -4.98 -5.23
N THR A 97 -8.00 -6.00 -4.84
CA THR A 97 -7.47 -7.00 -5.77
C THR A 97 -7.60 -8.39 -5.19
N SER A 98 -7.85 -9.39 -6.03
CA SER A 98 -7.94 -10.80 -5.65
C SER A 98 -6.98 -11.69 -6.44
N LYS A 99 -6.64 -11.34 -7.68
CA LYS A 99 -5.93 -12.25 -8.61
C LYS A 99 -4.41 -12.06 -8.65
N GLU A 100 -3.94 -10.83 -8.54
CA GLU A 100 -2.53 -10.49 -8.80
C GLU A 100 -1.61 -11.01 -7.67
N LEU A 101 -2.02 -10.82 -6.42
CA LEU A 101 -1.24 -11.29 -5.27
C LEU A 101 -1.31 -12.80 -5.08
N GLN A 102 -2.43 -13.44 -5.43
CA GLN A 102 -2.55 -14.90 -5.35
C GLN A 102 -1.49 -15.58 -6.22
N ARG A 103 -1.24 -15.08 -7.43
CA ARG A 103 -0.18 -15.60 -8.31
C ARG A 103 1.22 -15.40 -7.71
N ILE A 104 1.49 -14.21 -7.19
CA ILE A 104 2.79 -13.86 -6.62
C ILE A 104 3.07 -14.66 -5.32
N VAL A 105 2.08 -14.84 -4.46
CA VAL A 105 2.19 -15.64 -3.23
C VAL A 105 2.25 -17.14 -3.53
N ALA A 106 1.56 -17.61 -4.58
CA ALA A 106 1.62 -19.01 -5.00
C ALA A 106 2.96 -19.40 -5.66
N GLY A 107 3.85 -18.44 -5.94
CA GLY A 107 5.15 -18.70 -6.55
C GLY A 107 5.08 -18.99 -8.05
N ASP A 108 3.95 -18.71 -8.71
CA ASP A 108 3.83 -18.76 -10.17
C ASP A 108 4.63 -17.58 -10.75
N LYS A 109 5.86 -17.88 -11.19
CA LYS A 109 6.70 -16.98 -11.99
C LYS A 109 6.25 -16.97 -13.44
#